data_AF-A0A429FXC7-F1
#
_entry.id   AF-A0A429FXC7-F1
#
_cell.length_a   1.000
_cell.length_b   1.000
_cell.length_c   1.000
_cell.angle_alpha   90.00
_cell.angle_beta   90.00
_cell.angle_gamma   90.00
#
_symmetry.space_group_name_H-M   'P 1'
#
loop_
_entity.id
_entity.type
_entity.pdbx_description
1 polymer ?
#
loop_
_entity_poly.entity_id
_entity_poly.type
_entity_poly.pdbx_seq_one_letter_code
_entity_poly.pdbx_strand_id
1 'polypeptide(L)'
;MRGYRPPRKVWVDLSQLFPVGPPRADIPEGLDLQETVRGELSMWQVSTTGYWFGWVQFMINEGRGGAKAGQWVPGYAPKPREEPDV
;
A
#
# COMPACT_ATOMS: atom_id res chain seq x y z
N MET A 1 -16.91 5.63 9.23
CA MET A 1 -15.46 5.60 9.47
C MET A 1 -15.13 4.59 10.57
N ARG A 2 -14.11 3.74 10.37
CA ARG A 2 -13.55 2.87 11.42
C ARG A 2 -12.04 3.13 11.52
N GLY A 3 -11.59 3.76 12.60
CA GLY A 3 -10.17 4.00 12.84
C GLY A 3 -9.47 2.83 13.54
N TYR A 4 -8.16 2.75 13.38
CA TYR A 4 -7.26 1.88 14.14
C TYR A 4 -6.21 2.72 14.87
N ARG A 5 -6.15 2.57 16.20
CA ARG A 5 -5.12 3.14 17.05
C ARG A 5 -4.67 2.03 18.04
N PRO A 6 -3.45 1.48 17.90
CA PRO A 6 -2.44 1.79 16.88
C PRO A 6 -2.87 1.36 15.45
N PRO A 7 -2.22 1.88 14.39
CA PRO A 7 -2.40 1.39 13.02
C PRO A 7 -2.13 -0.11 12.91
N ARG A 8 -2.83 -0.80 11.99
CA ARG A 8 -2.62 -2.23 11.74
C ARG A 8 -1.56 -2.44 10.67
N LYS A 9 -0.63 -3.37 10.93
CA LYS A 9 0.39 -3.79 9.97
C LYS A 9 -0.24 -4.56 8.81
N VAL A 10 0.09 -4.17 7.59
CA VAL A 10 -0.45 -4.78 6.36
C VAL A 10 0.65 -5.00 5.32
N TRP A 11 0.42 -5.95 4.43
CA TRP A 11 1.07 -6.06 3.13
C TRP A 11 0.26 -5.29 2.09
N VAL A 12 0.93 -4.59 1.18
CA VAL A 12 0.32 -3.85 0.09
C VAL A 12 1.00 -4.25 -1.21
N ASP A 13 0.24 -4.86 -2.11
CA ASP A 13 0.66 -5.13 -3.48
C ASP A 13 0.49 -3.85 -4.30
N LEU A 14 1.61 -3.21 -4.67
CA LEU A 14 1.58 -1.92 -5.38
C LEU A 14 1.06 -2.06 -6.81
N SER A 15 1.14 -3.25 -7.42
CA SER A 15 0.60 -3.48 -8.77
C SER A 15 -0.92 -3.30 -8.83
N GLN A 16 -1.61 -3.51 -7.70
CA GLN A 16 -3.06 -3.30 -7.58
C GLN A 16 -3.45 -1.83 -7.46
N LEU A 17 -2.50 -0.97 -7.06
CA LEU A 17 -2.70 0.47 -6.90
C LEU A 17 -2.23 1.24 -8.14
N PHE A 18 -1.20 0.72 -8.81
CA PHE A 18 -0.56 1.32 -9.98
C PHE A 18 -0.59 0.34 -11.15
N PRO A 19 -1.75 0.21 -11.84
CA PRO A 19 -1.83 -0.60 -13.05
C PRO A 19 -1.01 0.05 -14.16
N VAL A 20 0.19 -0.45 -14.40
CA VAL A 20 1.07 0.00 -15.49
C VAL A 20 1.14 -1.06 -16.58
N GLY A 21 1.38 -0.62 -17.83
CA GLY A 21 1.60 -1.53 -18.95
C GLY A 21 2.99 -2.19 -18.93
N PRO A 22 3.39 -2.89 -20.01
CA PRO A 22 4.70 -3.49 -20.12
C PRO A 22 5.85 -2.50 -19.85
N PRO A 23 6.97 -2.95 -19.27
CA PRO A 23 8.14 -2.10 -19.06
C PRO A 23 8.59 -1.42 -20.35
N ARG A 24 8.87 -0.11 -20.28
CA ARG A 24 9.37 0.68 -21.42
C ARG A 24 10.88 0.75 -21.46
N ALA A 25 11.53 0.68 -20.29
CA ALA A 25 12.97 0.71 -20.08
C ALA A 25 13.28 0.16 -18.69
N ASP A 26 14.52 -0.25 -18.46
CA ASP A 26 15.05 -0.57 -17.14
C ASP A 26 15.72 0.69 -16.55
N ILE A 27 15.20 1.17 -15.42
CA ILE A 27 15.65 2.39 -14.74
C ILE A 27 15.97 2.01 -13.28
N PRO A 28 17.22 1.64 -12.97
CA PRO A 28 17.59 1.09 -11.65
C PRO A 28 17.29 2.00 -10.46
N GLU A 29 17.34 3.34 -10.63
CA GLU A 29 16.99 4.29 -9.57
C GLU A 29 15.52 4.74 -9.59
N GLY A 30 14.68 4.11 -10.40
CA GLY A 30 13.25 4.39 -10.48
C GLY A 30 12.45 3.84 -9.29
N LEU A 31 11.18 4.25 -9.20
CA LEU A 31 10.23 3.68 -8.25
C LEU A 31 9.88 2.24 -8.64
N ASP A 32 9.99 1.31 -7.71
CA ASP A 32 9.37 -0.01 -7.88
C ASP A 32 7.90 0.06 -7.46
N LEU A 33 7.02 0.20 -8.46
CA LEU A 33 5.58 0.24 -8.25
C LEU A 33 4.91 -1.12 -8.40
N GLN A 34 5.68 -2.21 -8.59
CA GLN A 34 5.15 -3.55 -8.90
C GLN A 34 5.46 -4.56 -7.79
N GLU A 35 6.13 -4.14 -6.72
CA GLU A 35 6.43 -4.96 -5.56
C GLU A 35 5.31 -5.02 -4.50
N THR A 36 5.44 -5.95 -3.56
CA THR A 36 4.63 -6.01 -2.33
C THR A 36 5.42 -5.40 -1.17
N VAL A 37 4.88 -4.35 -0.56
CA VAL A 37 5.54 -3.57 0.50
C VAL A 37 4.84 -3.67 1.84
N ARG A 38 5.57 -3.33 2.91
CA ARG A 38 5.00 -3.17 4.25
C ARG A 38 4.26 -1.85 4.35
N GLY A 39 3.08 -1.87 4.96
CA GLY A 39 2.30 -0.68 5.25
C GLY A 39 1.61 -0.70 6.61
N GLU A 40 1.00 0.43 6.94
CA GLU A 40 0.24 0.70 8.16
C GLU A 40 -1.13 1.27 7.81
N LEU A 41 -2.18 0.52 8.14
CA LEU A 41 -3.57 0.90 7.92
C LEU A 41 -4.12 1.63 9.15
N SER A 42 -4.49 2.90 8.99
CA SER A 42 -4.95 3.74 10.11
C SER A 42 -6.47 3.91 10.16
N MET A 43 -7.17 3.82 9.03
CA MET A 43 -8.64 3.95 9.01
C MET A 43 -9.29 3.38 7.76
N TRP A 44 -10.55 3.00 7.92
CA TRP A 44 -11.49 2.64 6.85
C TRP A 44 -12.57 3.70 6.68
N GLN A 45 -12.91 3.96 5.41
CA GLN A 45 -14.01 4.82 4.99
C GLN A 45 -14.79 4.13 3.86
N VAL A 46 -16.10 4.37 3.79
CA VAL A 46 -16.94 3.94 2.66
C VAL A 46 -17.04 5.09 1.66
N SER A 47 -16.88 4.81 0.37
CA SER A 47 -17.09 5.79 -0.72
C SER A 47 -18.58 6.12 -0.88
N THR A 48 -18.89 7.18 -1.62
CA THR A 48 -20.28 7.52 -2.00
C THR A 48 -20.96 6.43 -2.84
N THR A 49 -20.17 5.50 -3.39
CA THR A 49 -20.63 4.34 -4.17
C THR A 49 -20.63 3.03 -3.39
N GLY A 50 -20.38 3.06 -2.08
CA GLY A 50 -20.48 1.88 -1.20
C GLY A 50 -19.23 0.99 -1.12
N TYR A 51 -18.12 1.37 -1.75
CA TYR A 51 -16.87 0.61 -1.66
C TYR A 51 -16.06 1.01 -0.43
N TRP A 52 -15.43 0.04 0.23
CA TRP A 52 -14.51 0.31 1.32
C TRP A 52 -13.14 0.77 0.79
N PHE A 53 -12.59 1.80 1.43
CA PHE A 53 -11.24 2.33 1.21
C PHE A 53 -10.49 2.47 2.52
N GLY A 54 -9.22 2.08 2.50
CA GLY A 54 -8.33 2.16 3.65
C GLY A 54 -7.31 3.29 3.46
N TRP A 55 -7.04 4.10 4.48
CA TRP A 55 -5.89 5.00 4.46
C TRP A 55 -4.66 4.23 4.93
N VAL A 56 -3.69 4.05 4.04
CA VAL A 56 -2.48 3.27 4.30
C VAL A 56 -1.25 4.12 4.06
N GLN A 57 -0.30 4.05 5.00
CA GLN A 57 1.05 4.58 4.82
C GLN A 57 2.00 3.43 4.53
N PHE A 58 2.88 3.58 3.54
CA PHE A 58 3.85 2.55 3.14
C PHE A 58 5.10 3.19 2.53
N MET A 59 6.16 2.39 2.35
CA MET A 59 7.39 2.79 1.68
C MET A 59 7.43 2.14 0.30
N ILE A 60 7.71 2.92 -0.73
CA ILE A 60 7.97 2.46 -2.09
C ILE A 60 9.48 2.44 -2.26
N ASN A 61 10.08 1.34 -2.73
CA ASN A 61 11.52 1.31 -2.94
C ASN A 61 11.91 2.18 -4.15
N GLU A 62 13.04 2.87 -4.03
CA GLU A 62 13.66 3.65 -5.10
C GLU A 62 15.17 3.42 -5.04
N GLY A 63 15.80 2.79 -6.05
CA GLY A 63 17.26 2.59 -6.14
C GLY A 63 18.04 2.37 -4.83
N ARG A 64 18.41 3.46 -4.13
CA ARG A 64 19.20 3.49 -2.87
C ARG A 64 18.42 3.89 -1.62
N GLY A 65 17.09 3.96 -1.67
CA GLY A 65 16.24 4.46 -0.59
C GLY A 65 14.78 4.03 -0.74
N GLY A 66 13.89 4.74 -0.06
CA GLY A 66 12.46 4.52 -0.19
C GLY A 66 11.66 5.80 -0.02
N ALA A 67 10.67 5.99 -0.87
CA ALA A 67 9.73 7.10 -0.80
C ALA A 67 8.55 6.73 0.11
N LYS A 68 8.31 7.54 1.14
CA LYS A 68 7.13 7.37 2.00
C LYS A 68 5.88 7.90 1.29
N ALA A 69 4.87 7.04 1.15
CA ALA A 69 3.58 7.40 0.59
C ALA A 69 2.46 7.18 1.62
N GLY A 70 1.41 7.98 1.52
CA GLY A 70 0.16 7.81 2.27
C GLY A 70 -1.03 8.09 1.36
N GLN A 71 -1.90 7.12 1.16
CA GLN A 71 -3.05 7.28 0.28
C GLN A 71 -4.25 6.40 0.67
N TRP A 72 -5.40 6.71 0.07
CA TRP A 72 -6.55 5.83 0.05
C TRP A 72 -6.31 4.67 -0.92
N VAL A 73 -6.46 3.44 -0.44
CA VAL A 73 -6.36 2.22 -1.23
C VAL A 73 -7.70 1.47 -1.24
N PRO A 74 -8.05 0.78 -2.33
CA PRO A 74 -9.24 -0.08 -2.35
C PRO A 74 -9.19 -1.14 -1.24
N GLY A 75 -10.33 -1.47 -0.65
CA GLY A 75 -10.38 -2.35 0.52
C GLY A 75 -9.91 -3.79 0.30
N TYR A 76 -9.75 -4.22 -0.95
CA TYR A 76 -9.16 -5.51 -1.28
C TYR A 76 -7.62 -5.51 -1.25
N ALA A 77 -6.98 -4.34 -1.37
CA ALA A 77 -5.54 -4.21 -1.56
C ALA A 77 -4.72 -4.51 -0.28
N PRO A 78 -5.03 -3.94 0.89
CA PRO A 78 -4.24 -4.23 2.08
C PRO A 78 -4.59 -5.62 2.62
N LYS A 79 -3.57 -6.46 2.77
CA LYS A 79 -3.68 -7.78 3.43
C LYS A 79 -3.10 -7.71 4.84
N PRO A 80 -3.70 -8.34 5.85
CA PRO A 80 -3.09 -8.42 7.17
C PRO A 80 -1.66 -8.94 7.07
N ARG A 81 -0.72 -8.24 7.72
CA ARG A 81 0.63 -8.75 7.95
C ARG A 81 0.64 -9.32 9.36
N GLU A 82 0.31 -10.59 9.47
CA GLU A 82 0.51 -11.34 10.71
C GLU A 82 2.00 -11.25 11.05
N GLU A 83 2.30 -10.77 12.25
CA GLU A 83 3.61 -10.99 12.83
C GLU A 83 3.54 -12.33 13.54
N PRO A 84 4.53 -13.22 13.35
CA PRO A 84 4.56 -14.45 14.13
C PRO A 84 4.48 -14.07 15.61
N ASP A 85 3.63 -14.77 16.36
CA ASP A 85 3.53 -14.61 17.81
C ASP A 85 4.94 -14.82 18.39
N VAL A 86 5.53 -13.74 18.93
CA VAL A 86 6.79 -13.77 19.69
C VAL A 86 6.45 -13.92 21.16
#